data_AF-A0A1V1TV29-F1
#
_entry.id   AF-A0A1V1TV29-F1
#
_cell.length_a   1.000
_cell.length_b   1.000
_cell.length_c   1.000
_cell.angle_alpha   90.00
_cell.angle_beta   90.00
_cell.angle_gamma   90.00
#
_symmetry.space_group_name_H-M   'P 1'
#
loop_
_entity.id
_entity.type
_entity.pdbx_description
1 polymer ?
#
loop_
_entity_poly.entity_id
_entity_poly.type
_entity_poly.pdbx_seq_one_letter_code
_entity_poly.pdbx_strand_id
1 'polypeptide(L)'
;MMFITTLLAALLATFALATPAVPLPCSAISGTPCICPEGTELSESSTVENFGASASDVGHLLNDFSNPAWTGNDPLTLEGPNNVPILSLRERNLSTLVGNYLFKERLTFWYESPFDGSFEQRFEQKGFVPYHSGNGSFGGLWTTLKGDRVFENQTLVQTIIYACQTGHPMNFAAYYGNALTNATNILRAAGLINGVSTGAESVQLF
;
A
#
# COMPACT_ATOMS: atom_id res chain seq x y z
N MET A 1 63.16 0.64 29.00
CA MET A 1 63.40 1.58 27.88
C MET A 1 62.61 1.04 26.68
N MET A 2 61.39 1.52 26.44
CA MET A 2 61.05 2.57 25.42
C MET A 2 61.57 2.13 24.03
N PHE A 3 60.74 1.86 23.01
CA PHE A 3 59.63 2.68 22.49
C PHE A 3 58.59 1.88 21.72
N ILE A 4 57.36 2.42 21.76
CA ILE A 4 56.15 2.09 21.00
C ILE A 4 56.30 2.54 19.54
N THR A 5 55.86 1.73 18.56
CA THR A 5 55.35 2.23 17.28
C THR A 5 54.24 1.34 16.73
N THR A 6 53.00 1.65 17.13
CA THR A 6 51.76 1.34 16.41
C THR A 6 51.54 2.39 15.32
N LEU A 7 51.40 1.98 14.06
CA LEU A 7 50.93 2.82 12.95
C LEU A 7 49.79 2.04 12.24
N LEU A 8 48.53 2.31 12.58
CA LEU A 8 47.63 3.25 11.91
C LEU A 8 47.33 2.87 10.44
N ALA A 9 46.39 1.92 10.25
CA ALA A 9 45.68 1.75 8.97
C ALA A 9 44.22 2.19 9.20
N ALA A 10 44.01 3.50 9.18
CA ALA A 10 42.73 4.13 9.42
C ALA A 10 42.25 4.81 8.13
N LEU A 11 41.01 4.49 7.77
CA LEU A 11 40.10 5.21 6.87
C LEU A 11 40.48 5.35 5.39
N LEU A 12 39.94 4.42 4.60
CA LEU A 12 39.32 4.77 3.32
C LEU A 12 37.81 4.43 3.42
N ALA A 13 37.10 5.16 4.27
CA ALA A 13 35.66 5.28 4.12
C ALA A 13 35.44 6.23 2.95
N THR A 14 35.26 5.66 1.75
CA THR A 14 34.76 6.39 0.59
C THR A 14 33.44 7.03 0.98
N PHE A 15 33.43 8.35 1.12
CA PHE A 15 32.22 9.15 1.06
C PHE A 15 31.63 8.95 -0.34
N ALA A 16 30.75 7.95 -0.48
CA ALA A 16 29.75 7.98 -1.51
C ALA A 16 28.86 9.19 -1.18
N LEU A 17 29.22 10.36 -1.72
CA LEU A 17 28.31 11.48 -1.83
C LEU A 17 27.13 10.95 -2.63
N ALA A 18 26.06 10.57 -1.93
CA ALA A 18 24.78 10.31 -2.56
C ALA A 18 24.41 11.57 -3.33
N THR A 19 24.54 11.51 -4.66
CA THR A 19 23.96 12.53 -5.54
C THR A 19 22.52 12.70 -5.11
N PRO A 20 22.03 13.92 -4.82
CA PRO A 20 20.64 14.12 -4.43
C PRO A 20 19.78 13.49 -5.51
N ALA A 21 19.02 12.45 -5.13
CA ALA A 21 18.13 11.77 -6.05
C ALA A 21 17.20 12.83 -6.64
N VAL A 22 17.18 12.95 -7.96
CA VAL A 22 16.19 13.80 -8.63
C VAL A 22 14.82 13.23 -8.24
N PRO A 23 13.99 13.98 -7.50
CA PRO A 23 12.75 13.43 -7.02
C PRO A 23 11.84 13.16 -8.23
N LEU A 24 11.40 11.91 -8.37
CA LEU A 24 10.57 11.48 -9.50
C LEU A 24 9.11 11.87 -9.23
N PRO A 25 8.30 12.08 -10.28
CA PRO A 25 6.85 12.16 -10.11
C PRO A 25 6.33 10.91 -9.39
N CYS A 26 5.31 11.09 -8.55
CA CYS A 26 4.67 9.96 -7.89
C CYS A 26 4.10 9.00 -8.95
N SER A 27 4.45 7.72 -8.83
CA SER A 27 3.94 6.61 -9.65
C SER A 27 3.98 5.35 -8.81
N ALA A 28 3.23 4.29 -9.17
CA ALA A 28 3.27 3.02 -8.43
C ALA A 28 4.65 2.34 -8.43
N ILE A 29 5.59 2.84 -9.24
CA ILE A 29 6.91 2.26 -9.49
C ILE A 29 8.03 3.11 -8.87
N SER A 30 7.87 4.44 -8.79
CA SER A 30 8.93 5.36 -8.34
C SER A 30 9.12 5.40 -6.82
N GLY A 31 8.11 4.98 -6.04
CA GLY A 31 8.16 5.01 -4.58
C GLY A 31 8.20 6.44 -4.02
N THR A 32 8.48 6.58 -2.72
CA THR A 32 8.56 7.87 -2.01
C THR A 32 9.98 8.15 -1.49
N PRO A 33 10.38 9.43 -1.27
CA PRO A 33 9.62 10.66 -1.54
C PRO A 33 9.50 10.96 -3.05
N CYS A 34 8.35 11.50 -3.46
CA CYS A 34 8.04 11.83 -4.86
C CYS A 34 7.45 13.24 -5.00
N ILE A 35 7.49 13.80 -6.22
CA ILE A 35 6.95 15.14 -6.49
C ILE A 35 5.46 15.06 -6.80
N CYS A 36 4.66 15.75 -6.00
CA CYS A 36 3.24 15.93 -6.27
C CYS A 36 2.97 17.01 -7.34
N PRO A 37 1.88 16.88 -8.13
CA PRO A 37 1.44 17.94 -9.02
C PRO A 37 1.25 19.27 -8.30
N GLU A 38 1.43 20.38 -9.03
CA GLU A 38 1.26 21.72 -8.49
C GLU A 38 -0.11 21.89 -7.82
N GLY A 39 -0.13 22.52 -6.64
CA GLY A 39 -1.34 22.74 -5.86
C GLY A 39 -1.84 21.51 -5.11
N THR A 40 -1.03 20.45 -4.96
CA THR A 40 -1.34 19.29 -4.10
C THR A 40 -0.19 19.00 -3.13
N GLU A 41 -0.53 18.39 -2.00
CA GLU A 41 0.38 18.03 -0.91
C GLU A 41 0.51 16.50 -0.84
N LEU A 42 1.72 16.03 -0.52
CA LEU A 42 1.98 14.60 -0.34
C LEU A 42 1.40 14.14 1.00
N SER A 43 0.62 13.07 1.00
CA SER A 43 0.26 12.33 2.20
C SER A 43 0.70 10.88 2.04
N GLU A 44 1.19 10.29 3.13
CA GLU A 44 1.67 8.92 3.19
C GLU A 44 0.95 8.17 4.30
N SER A 45 0.64 6.89 4.10
CA SER A 45 0.06 6.05 5.13
C SER A 45 0.61 4.64 5.05
N SER A 46 0.79 4.01 6.19
CA SER A 46 1.10 2.58 6.28
C SER A 46 0.16 1.93 7.27
N THR A 47 -0.39 0.77 6.92
CA THR A 47 -1.15 -0.07 7.84
C THR A 47 -0.58 -1.48 7.80
N VAL A 48 -0.40 -2.10 8.96
CA VAL A 48 0.14 -3.45 9.10
C VAL A 48 -0.80 -4.28 9.97
N GLU A 49 -1.02 -5.53 9.60
CA GLU A 49 -1.70 -6.52 10.44
C GLU A 49 -1.04 -7.89 10.27
N ASN A 50 -0.85 -8.59 11.38
CA ASN A 50 -0.45 -9.98 11.36
C ASN A 50 -1.70 -10.86 11.38
N PHE A 51 -1.96 -11.61 10.32
CA PHE A 51 -3.10 -12.51 10.19
C PHE A 51 -2.75 -13.90 10.69
N GLY A 52 -3.56 -14.45 11.59
CA GLY A 52 -3.48 -15.83 12.05
C GLY A 52 -3.97 -16.87 11.02
N ALA A 53 -3.68 -16.68 9.74
CA ALA A 53 -4.05 -17.56 8.64
C ALA A 53 -2.85 -17.76 7.70
N SER A 54 -2.90 -18.81 6.87
CA SER A 54 -1.87 -19.08 5.87
C SER A 54 -1.81 -17.98 4.81
N ALA A 55 -0.63 -17.74 4.22
CA ALA A 55 -0.48 -16.68 3.22
C ALA A 55 -1.33 -16.94 1.97
N SER A 56 -1.57 -18.19 1.62
CA SER A 56 -2.47 -18.58 0.54
C SER A 56 -3.92 -18.19 0.83
N ASP A 57 -4.43 -18.47 2.04
CA ASP A 57 -5.81 -18.12 2.41
C ASP A 57 -5.99 -16.59 2.48
N VAL A 58 -5.01 -15.89 3.04
CA VAL A 58 -5.02 -14.42 3.08
C VAL A 58 -4.92 -13.86 1.67
N GLY A 59 -4.03 -14.38 0.83
CA GLY A 59 -3.83 -13.98 -0.56
C GLY A 59 -5.07 -14.18 -1.42
N HIS A 60 -5.78 -15.30 -1.26
CA HIS A 60 -7.06 -15.54 -1.95
C HIS A 60 -8.11 -14.45 -1.67
N LEU A 61 -8.10 -13.87 -0.46
CA LEU A 61 -9.02 -12.79 -0.10
C LEU A 61 -8.49 -11.41 -0.50
N LEU A 62 -7.21 -11.14 -0.26
CA LEU A 62 -6.64 -9.79 -0.35
C LEU A 62 -6.07 -9.47 -1.74
N ASN A 63 -5.57 -10.48 -2.45
CA ASN A 63 -4.83 -10.35 -3.72
C ASN A 63 -5.73 -10.52 -4.96
N ASP A 64 -7.05 -10.34 -4.81
CA ASP A 64 -7.99 -10.24 -5.92
C ASP A 64 -8.26 -8.76 -6.25
N PHE A 65 -7.71 -8.29 -7.36
CA PHE A 65 -7.91 -6.91 -7.79
C PHE A 65 -9.37 -6.60 -8.12
N SER A 66 -10.09 -7.55 -8.71
CA SER A 66 -11.48 -7.36 -9.15
C SER A 66 -12.49 -7.54 -8.03
N ASN A 67 -12.12 -8.21 -6.94
CA ASN A 67 -12.99 -8.44 -5.79
C ASN A 67 -12.33 -8.02 -4.46
N PRO A 68 -12.17 -6.71 -4.20
CA PRO A 68 -11.61 -6.20 -2.96
C PRO A 68 -12.63 -6.20 -1.79
N ALA A 69 -13.42 -7.27 -1.63
CA ALA A 69 -14.50 -7.34 -0.63
C ALA A 69 -14.03 -7.05 0.81
N TRP A 70 -12.77 -7.38 1.11
CA TRP A 70 -12.14 -7.08 2.39
C TRP A 70 -12.10 -5.58 2.72
N THR A 71 -12.10 -4.70 1.70
CA THR A 71 -12.15 -3.25 1.89
C THR A 71 -13.53 -2.71 2.28
N GLY A 72 -14.59 -3.53 2.22
CA GLY A 72 -15.97 -3.10 2.45
C GLY A 72 -16.50 -2.12 1.40
N ASN A 73 -15.81 -2.01 0.27
CA ASN A 73 -16.15 -1.10 -0.82
C ASN A 73 -16.01 -1.82 -2.16
N ASP A 74 -17.12 -2.31 -2.67
CA ASP A 74 -17.13 -3.06 -3.92
C ASP A 74 -16.89 -2.15 -5.14
N PRO A 75 -16.21 -2.63 -6.19
CA PRO A 75 -16.07 -1.90 -7.43
C PRO A 75 -17.42 -1.62 -8.09
N LEU A 76 -17.56 -0.43 -8.67
CA LEU A 76 -18.73 -0.06 -9.46
C LEU A 76 -18.70 -0.70 -10.85
N THR A 77 -17.52 -0.71 -11.46
CA THR A 77 -17.29 -1.31 -12.77
C THR A 77 -15.90 -1.96 -12.81
N LEU A 78 -15.77 -2.98 -13.65
CA LEU A 78 -14.54 -3.71 -13.92
C LEU A 78 -14.27 -3.66 -15.43
N GLU A 79 -13.03 -3.42 -15.83
CA GLU A 79 -12.60 -3.50 -17.22
C GLU A 79 -11.33 -4.35 -17.33
N GLY A 80 -11.27 -5.18 -18.37
CA GLY A 80 -10.13 -6.07 -18.62
C GLY A 80 -10.17 -7.37 -17.80
N PRO A 81 -9.17 -8.25 -18.01
CA PRO A 81 -9.03 -9.49 -17.25
C PRO A 81 -8.65 -9.21 -15.79
N ASN A 82 -8.99 -10.13 -14.87
CA ASN A 82 -8.59 -10.00 -13.46
C ASN A 82 -7.08 -10.25 -13.28
N ASN A 83 -6.45 -9.55 -12.35
CA ASN A 83 -5.06 -9.74 -11.95
C ASN A 83 -4.02 -9.70 -13.09
N VAL A 84 -4.29 -8.94 -14.16
CA VAL A 84 -3.33 -8.70 -15.25
C VAL A 84 -2.90 -7.23 -15.21
N PRO A 85 -1.65 -6.96 -14.80
CA PRO A 85 -1.11 -5.60 -14.75
C PRO A 85 -1.36 -4.82 -16.04
N ILE A 86 -1.64 -3.53 -15.89
CA ILE A 86 -1.98 -2.54 -16.92
C ILE A 86 -3.37 -2.74 -17.56
N LEU A 87 -3.83 -3.99 -17.70
CA LEU A 87 -5.11 -4.31 -18.34
C LEU A 87 -6.28 -4.31 -17.35
N SER A 88 -6.06 -4.71 -16.09
CA SER A 88 -7.09 -4.70 -15.06
C SER A 88 -7.36 -3.27 -14.57
N LEU A 89 -8.61 -2.85 -14.70
CA LEU A 89 -9.10 -1.56 -14.23
C LEU A 89 -10.36 -1.78 -13.39
N ARG A 90 -10.52 -0.98 -12.33
CA ARG A 90 -11.74 -0.96 -11.54
C ARG A 90 -12.13 0.46 -11.18
N GLU A 91 -13.42 0.76 -11.21
CA GLU A 91 -13.93 2.04 -10.73
C GLU A 91 -14.39 1.91 -9.28
N ARG A 92 -13.99 2.85 -8.45
CA ARG A 92 -14.31 2.90 -7.02
C ARG A 92 -15.05 4.20 -6.71
N ASN A 93 -16.00 4.10 -5.80
CA ASN A 93 -16.63 5.26 -5.18
C ASN A 93 -16.23 5.29 -3.71
N LEU A 94 -15.32 6.19 -3.38
CA LEU A 94 -14.81 6.32 -2.04
C LEU A 94 -15.58 7.40 -1.27
N SER A 95 -16.33 6.98 -0.26
CA SER A 95 -16.99 7.89 0.67
C SER A 95 -16.01 8.40 1.72
N THR A 96 -15.96 9.72 1.87
CA THR A 96 -15.18 10.44 2.87
C THR A 96 -16.10 11.31 3.73
N LEU A 97 -15.55 11.94 4.78
CA LEU A 97 -16.32 12.88 5.62
C LEU A 97 -16.80 14.11 4.85
N VAL A 98 -16.14 14.44 3.75
CA VAL A 98 -16.39 15.65 2.96
C VAL A 98 -17.09 15.36 1.64
N GLY A 99 -17.18 14.10 1.20
CA GLY A 99 -17.90 13.75 -0.02
C GLY A 99 -17.53 12.38 -0.59
N ASN A 100 -18.09 12.08 -1.77
CA ASN A 100 -17.86 10.86 -2.50
C ASN A 100 -16.92 11.13 -3.68
N TYR A 101 -15.89 10.31 -3.82
CA TYR A 101 -14.87 10.42 -4.87
C TYR A 101 -14.94 9.22 -5.79
N LEU A 102 -15.34 9.48 -7.04
CA LEU A 102 -15.30 8.48 -8.09
C LEU A 102 -13.93 8.51 -8.76
N PHE A 103 -13.25 7.37 -8.78
CA PHE A 103 -11.99 7.25 -9.50
C PHE A 103 -11.77 5.86 -10.05
N LYS A 104 -11.01 5.78 -11.13
CA LYS A 104 -10.59 4.53 -11.75
C LYS A 104 -9.21 4.17 -11.22
N GLU A 105 -9.04 2.94 -10.79
CA GLU A 105 -7.75 2.36 -10.40
C GLU A 105 -7.26 1.43 -11.51
N ARG A 106 -5.95 1.40 -11.71
CA ARG A 106 -5.26 0.48 -12.62
C ARG A 106 -4.31 -0.38 -11.81
N LEU A 107 -4.39 -1.69 -11.99
CA LEU A 107 -3.40 -2.62 -11.48
C LEU A 107 -2.07 -2.40 -12.21
N THR A 108 -0.97 -2.22 -11.48
CA THR A 108 0.36 -1.97 -12.06
C THR A 108 1.35 -3.09 -11.79
N PHE A 109 1.12 -3.85 -10.71
CA PHE A 109 1.91 -5.02 -10.37
C PHE A 109 1.03 -6.04 -9.65
N TRP A 110 1.25 -7.32 -9.95
CA TRP A 110 0.57 -8.42 -9.29
C TRP A 110 1.51 -9.62 -9.23
N TYR A 111 1.58 -10.23 -8.06
CA TYR A 111 2.40 -11.38 -7.79
C TYR A 111 1.74 -12.26 -6.73
N GLU A 112 1.87 -13.56 -6.92
CA GLU A 112 1.56 -14.58 -5.92
C GLU A 112 2.66 -15.65 -6.01
N SER A 113 3.24 -15.99 -4.87
CA SER A 113 4.29 -16.98 -4.77
C SER A 113 3.69 -18.39 -4.83
N PRO A 114 4.10 -19.21 -5.81
CA PRO A 114 3.62 -20.59 -5.90
C PRO A 114 4.21 -21.50 -4.82
N PHE A 115 5.16 -21.01 -4.02
CA PHE A 115 5.89 -21.82 -3.04
C PHE A 115 5.33 -21.70 -1.62
N ASP A 116 4.92 -20.49 -1.24
CA ASP A 116 4.59 -20.18 0.16
C ASP A 116 3.31 -19.34 0.31
N GLY A 117 2.70 -18.93 -0.81
CA GLY A 117 1.48 -18.12 -0.83
C GLY A 117 1.70 -16.64 -0.52
N SER A 118 2.94 -16.18 -0.33
CA SER A 118 3.25 -14.76 -0.19
C SER A 118 2.81 -14.00 -1.46
N PHE A 119 2.33 -12.78 -1.31
CA PHE A 119 1.69 -12.06 -2.42
C PHE A 119 1.96 -10.56 -2.39
N GLU A 120 1.82 -9.92 -3.56
CA GLU A 120 1.93 -8.47 -3.67
C GLU A 120 1.07 -7.94 -4.81
N GLN A 121 0.37 -6.85 -4.52
CA GLN A 121 -0.42 -6.10 -5.48
C GLN A 121 -0.07 -4.62 -5.39
N ARG A 122 0.17 -3.97 -6.54
CA ARG A 122 0.27 -2.51 -6.63
C ARG A 122 -0.73 -1.99 -7.62
N PHE A 123 -1.37 -0.88 -7.27
CA PHE A 123 -2.33 -0.21 -8.14
C PHE A 123 -2.33 1.29 -7.92
N GLU A 124 -2.81 2.02 -8.91
CA GLU A 124 -2.79 3.48 -8.91
C GLU A 124 -4.05 4.09 -9.51
N GLN A 125 -4.36 5.31 -9.08
CA GLN A 125 -5.38 6.13 -9.70
C GLN A 125 -5.02 6.43 -11.16
N LYS A 126 -5.98 6.20 -12.05
CA LYS A 126 -5.91 6.55 -13.46
C LYS A 126 -6.65 7.87 -13.70
N GLY A 127 -5.88 8.88 -14.06
CA GLY A 127 -6.40 10.23 -14.31
C GLY A 127 -6.49 11.08 -13.04
N PHE A 128 -6.88 12.35 -13.21
CA PHE A 128 -7.04 13.30 -12.12
C PHE A 128 -8.49 13.29 -11.62
N VAL A 129 -8.69 13.33 -10.30
CA VAL A 129 -10.01 13.49 -9.70
C VAL A 129 -10.14 14.95 -9.27
N PRO A 130 -11.00 15.73 -9.95
CA PRO A 130 -11.06 17.16 -9.73
C PRO A 130 -11.55 17.52 -8.33
N TYR A 131 -11.14 18.70 -7.89
CA TYR A 131 -11.59 19.30 -6.65
C TYR A 131 -13.10 19.49 -6.66
N HIS A 132 -13.76 19.02 -5.62
CA HIS A 132 -15.15 19.39 -5.32
C HIS A 132 -15.12 20.53 -4.29
N SER A 133 -15.84 21.61 -4.56
CA SER A 133 -15.80 22.84 -3.74
C SER A 133 -15.96 22.56 -2.24
N GLY A 134 -14.90 22.79 -1.47
CA GLY A 134 -14.83 22.61 -0.01
C GLY A 134 -14.28 21.26 0.45
N ASN A 135 -14.08 20.31 -0.46
CA ASN A 135 -13.92 18.90 -0.10
C ASN A 135 -12.52 18.33 -0.37
N GLY A 136 -11.64 19.05 -1.07
CA GLY A 136 -10.33 18.51 -1.44
C GLY A 136 -10.33 17.80 -2.81
N SER A 137 -9.17 17.29 -3.21
CA SER A 137 -8.93 16.64 -4.51
C SER A 137 -7.92 15.52 -4.41
N PHE A 138 -7.85 14.67 -5.44
CA PHE A 138 -6.79 13.67 -5.60
C PHE A 138 -6.02 13.94 -6.90
N GLY A 139 -4.82 14.51 -6.75
CA GLY A 139 -3.77 14.60 -7.77
C GLY A 139 -3.17 13.26 -8.16
N GLY A 140 -3.30 12.27 -7.29
CA GLY A 140 -2.99 10.87 -7.54
C GLY A 140 -3.03 10.06 -6.25
N LEU A 141 -3.18 8.74 -6.39
CA LEU A 141 -3.21 7.79 -5.29
C LEU A 141 -2.51 6.52 -5.77
N TRP A 142 -1.60 6.01 -4.94
CA TRP A 142 -0.82 4.83 -5.23
C TRP A 142 -0.83 3.92 -4.01
N THR A 143 -1.10 2.64 -4.26
CA THR A 143 -1.23 1.65 -3.20
C THR A 143 -0.33 0.46 -3.49
N THR A 144 0.41 0.05 -2.47
CA THR A 144 1.03 -1.28 -2.38
C THR A 144 0.33 -2.07 -1.29
N LEU A 145 -0.03 -3.31 -1.59
CA LEU A 145 -0.53 -4.30 -0.65
C LEU A 145 0.39 -5.51 -0.75
N LYS A 146 1.01 -5.91 0.36
CA LYS A 146 1.95 -7.02 0.41
C LYS A 146 1.61 -7.95 1.56
N GLY A 147 1.65 -9.25 1.32
CA GLY A 147 1.52 -10.29 2.34
C GLY A 147 2.73 -11.20 2.31
N ASP A 148 3.49 -11.24 3.39
CA ASP A 148 4.64 -12.13 3.57
C ASP A 148 4.27 -13.27 4.52
N ARG A 149 4.52 -14.51 4.11
CA ARG A 149 4.43 -15.67 5.02
C ARG A 149 5.47 -15.52 6.13
N VAL A 150 5.01 -15.63 7.38
CA VAL A 150 5.89 -15.68 8.56
C VAL A 150 6.02 -17.13 9.04
N PHE A 151 4.89 -17.82 9.20
CA PHE A 151 4.81 -19.24 9.57
C PHE A 151 3.66 -19.91 8.82
N GLU A 152 3.38 -21.18 9.12
CA GLU A 152 2.30 -21.94 8.46
C GLU A 152 0.94 -21.27 8.51
N ASN A 153 0.54 -20.79 9.69
CA ASN A 153 -0.74 -20.12 9.92
C ASN A 153 -0.53 -18.65 10.30
N GLN A 154 0.48 -18.00 9.73
CA GLN A 154 0.85 -16.64 10.10
C GLN A 154 1.34 -15.84 8.88
N THR A 155 0.66 -14.74 8.58
CA THR A 155 0.95 -13.88 7.43
C THR A 155 1.02 -12.42 7.87
N LEU A 156 2.14 -11.75 7.60
CA LEU A 156 2.28 -10.33 7.83
C LEU A 156 1.80 -9.57 6.59
N VAL A 157 0.74 -8.78 6.73
CA VAL A 157 0.22 -7.94 5.66
C VAL A 157 0.53 -6.49 5.93
N GLN A 158 0.99 -5.78 4.90
CA GLN A 158 1.21 -4.35 4.92
C GLN A 158 0.50 -3.69 3.73
N THR A 159 -0.15 -2.56 3.98
CA THR A 159 -0.53 -1.59 2.96
C THR A 159 0.32 -0.34 3.09
N ILE A 160 0.82 0.16 1.96
CA ILE A 160 1.54 1.43 1.86
C ILE A 160 0.81 2.28 0.85
N ILE A 161 0.47 3.50 1.25
CA ILE A 161 -0.24 4.48 0.46
C ILE A 161 0.60 5.74 0.38
N TYR A 162 0.65 6.31 -0.81
CA TYR A 162 0.99 7.71 -0.97
C TYR A 162 -0.05 8.34 -1.90
N ALA A 163 -0.39 9.58 -1.60
CA ALA A 163 -1.39 10.33 -2.33
C ALA A 163 -0.94 11.78 -2.46
N CYS A 164 -1.27 12.38 -3.59
CA CYS A 164 -1.17 13.82 -3.77
C CYS A 164 -2.56 14.40 -3.66
N GLN A 165 -2.82 15.23 -2.64
CA GLN A 165 -4.17 15.68 -2.30
C GLN A 165 -4.23 17.16 -1.96
N THR A 166 -5.44 17.74 -1.97
CA THR A 166 -5.71 19.01 -1.28
C THR A 166 -6.66 18.78 -0.12
N GLY A 167 -6.42 19.42 1.03
CA GLY A 167 -7.33 19.38 2.18
C GLY A 167 -7.50 18.01 2.84
N HIS A 168 -6.69 17.02 2.46
CA HIS A 168 -6.65 15.67 3.02
C HIS A 168 -8.03 15.04 3.28
N PRO A 169 -8.85 14.82 2.22
CA PRO A 169 -10.22 14.33 2.36
C PRO A 169 -10.30 12.95 3.02
N MET A 170 -9.21 12.19 3.04
CA MET A 170 -9.20 10.80 3.46
C MET A 170 -8.18 10.54 4.58
N ASN A 171 -8.66 9.86 5.63
CA ASN A 171 -7.81 9.19 6.60
C ASN A 171 -7.55 7.75 6.12
N PHE A 172 -6.43 7.55 5.42
CA PHE A 172 -6.04 6.25 4.88
C PHE A 172 -5.69 5.26 5.99
N ALA A 173 -5.11 5.73 7.09
CA ALA A 173 -4.83 4.89 8.26
C ALA A 173 -6.11 4.26 8.82
N ALA A 174 -7.17 5.06 9.00
CA ALA A 174 -8.46 4.56 9.44
C ALA A 174 -9.12 3.64 8.41
N TYR A 175 -9.04 3.99 7.12
CA TYR A 175 -9.63 3.18 6.04
C TYR A 175 -8.99 1.79 5.96
N TYR A 176 -7.67 1.70 5.87
CA TYR A 176 -7.00 0.40 5.80
C TYR A 176 -7.01 -0.35 7.13
N GLY A 177 -7.00 0.35 8.27
CA GLY A 177 -7.21 -0.28 9.57
C GLY A 177 -8.55 -1.01 9.67
N ASN A 178 -9.63 -0.36 9.21
CA ASN A 178 -10.95 -0.99 9.13
C ASN A 178 -10.99 -2.12 8.09
N ALA A 179 -10.35 -1.94 6.93
CA ALA A 179 -10.32 -2.92 5.87
C ALA A 179 -9.59 -4.21 6.29
N LEU A 180 -8.41 -4.12 6.92
CA LEU A 180 -7.70 -5.31 7.40
C LEU A 180 -8.44 -5.98 8.57
N THR A 181 -9.03 -5.20 9.48
CA THR A 181 -9.91 -5.75 10.52
C THR A 181 -11.08 -6.53 9.92
N ASN A 182 -11.71 -6.00 8.86
CA ASN A 182 -12.78 -6.69 8.14
C ASN A 182 -12.27 -7.98 7.46
N ALA A 183 -11.09 -7.96 6.86
CA ALA A 183 -10.46 -9.16 6.30
C ALA A 183 -10.31 -10.27 7.35
N THR A 184 -9.83 -9.91 8.55
CA THR A 184 -9.72 -10.85 9.67
C THR A 184 -11.07 -11.43 10.07
N ASN A 185 -12.14 -10.63 10.02
CA ASN A 185 -13.51 -11.11 10.28
C ASN A 185 -14.00 -12.10 9.20
N ILE A 186 -13.72 -11.81 7.92
CA ILE A 186 -14.06 -12.71 6.80
C ILE A 186 -13.34 -14.05 6.95
N LEU A 187 -12.03 -14.03 7.18
CA LEU A 187 -11.23 -15.24 7.37
C LEU A 187 -11.68 -16.03 8.61
N ARG A 188 -12.04 -15.34 9.70
CA ARG A 188 -12.59 -15.98 10.91
C ARG A 188 -13.93 -16.66 10.64
N ALA A 189 -14.83 -15.98 9.94
CA ALA A 189 -16.14 -16.53 9.57
C ALA A 189 -16.00 -17.75 8.64
N ALA A 190 -14.97 -17.79 7.80
CA ALA A 190 -14.62 -18.93 6.96
C ALA A 190 -13.91 -20.07 7.71
N GLY A 191 -13.57 -19.90 8.99
CA GLY A 191 -12.84 -20.91 9.78
C GLY A 191 -11.36 -21.04 9.42
N LEU A 192 -10.76 -20.00 8.81
CA LEU A 192 -9.38 -20.03 8.31
C LEU A 192 -8.35 -19.44 9.31
N ILE A 193 -8.81 -18.90 10.44
CA ILE A 193 -7.92 -18.39 11.50
C ILE A 193 -7.49 -19.56 12.40
N ASN A 194 -6.26 -20.03 12.17
CA ASN A 194 -5.60 -21.13 12.91
C ASN A 194 -4.36 -20.68 13.71
N GLY A 195 -3.99 -19.41 13.62
CA GLY A 195 -2.89 -18.76 14.33
C GLY A 195 -3.35 -17.57 15.18
N VAL A 196 -2.46 -16.61 15.41
CA VAL A 196 -2.76 -15.41 16.23
C VAL A 196 -2.89 -14.18 15.34
N SER A 197 -4.07 -13.61 15.21
CA SER A 197 -4.21 -12.29 14.57
C SER A 197 -3.87 -11.16 15.54
N THR A 198 -3.12 -10.15 15.08
CA THR A 198 -3.04 -8.85 15.75
C THR A 198 -4.21 -7.97 15.28
N GLY A 199 -4.41 -6.82 15.93
CA GLY A 199 -5.18 -5.75 15.32
C GLY A 199 -4.35 -5.03 14.25
N ALA A 200 -5.02 -4.28 13.39
CA ALA A 200 -4.35 -3.39 12.44
C ALA A 200 -3.69 -2.22 13.17
N GLU A 201 -2.41 -1.98 12.89
CA GLU A 201 -1.65 -0.83 13.35
C GLU A 201 -1.40 0.11 12.17
N SER A 202 -1.67 1.41 12.33
CA SER A 202 -1.61 2.36 11.22
C SER A 202 -0.91 3.66 11.59
N VAL A 203 -0.25 4.27 10.60
CA VAL A 203 0.36 5.59 10.67
C VAL A 203 0.00 6.37 9.41
N GLN A 204 -0.25 7.69 9.55
CA GLN A 204 -0.45 8.59 8.43
C GLN A 204 0.33 9.90 8.65
N LEU A 205 0.98 10.38 7.60
CA LEU A 205 1.72 11.63 7.53
C LEU A 205 1.09 12.54 6.46
N PHE A 206 1.17 13.85 6.71
CA PHE A 206 0.68 14.93 5.87
C PHE A 206 1.80 15.95 5.66
#